data_AF-A0A8T1S456-F1
#
_entry.id   AF-A0A8T1S456-F1
#
_cell.length_a   1.000
_cell.length_b   1.000
_cell.length_c   1.000
_cell.angle_alpha   90.00
_cell.angle_beta   90.00
_cell.angle_gamma   90.00
#
_symmetry.space_group_name_H-M   'P 1'
#
loop_
_entity.id
_entity.type
_entity.pdbx_description
1 polymer ?
#
loop_
_entity_poly.entity_id
_entity_poly.type
_entity_poly.pdbx_seq_one_letter_code
_entity_poly.pdbx_strand_id
1 'polypeptide(L)'
;PGTALVLLEAQAASGFITDPLKNEKLSVDEAVSAGLVGSEIHEKLLSAERAVTGYTDPYTGNKISLFQAMKKDLIVKDHGIRLLEAQIATGGIVDPVHSHRLPVEVAYKRGYFDQEMNRILSDPSDDTKGFFDPNTHENLTYLQLLSRCVPDPDTGLLMLQLMHKGSVLFQLDEKTRLSLQSAPATVSVGLFQGQNVTVWELLFSRYVPDQKRQELLKQYKAGTLTIQEMTTIL
;
A
#
# COMPACT_ATOMS: atom_id res chain seq x y z
N PRO A 1 11.50 1.35 12.93
CA PRO A 1 10.54 2.46 13.18
C PRO A 1 9.90 3.04 11.90
N GLY A 2 10.64 3.12 10.77
CA GLY A 2 10.14 3.75 9.53
C GLY A 2 8.89 3.12 8.93
N THR A 3 8.89 1.82 8.65
CA THR A 3 7.79 1.14 7.93
C THR A 3 6.44 1.23 8.64
N ALA A 4 6.41 1.10 9.97
CA ALA A 4 5.17 1.14 10.74
C ALA A 4 4.49 2.52 10.68
N LEU A 5 5.26 3.60 10.81
CA LEU A 5 4.75 4.97 10.70
C LEU A 5 4.12 5.20 9.32
N VAL A 6 4.79 4.78 8.26
CA VAL A 6 4.31 4.97 6.88
C VAL A 6 2.95 4.28 6.64
N LEU A 7 2.76 3.08 7.19
CA LEU A 7 1.49 2.37 7.09
C LEU A 7 0.38 3.03 7.93
N LEU A 8 0.71 3.56 9.11
CA LEU A 8 -0.24 4.31 9.95
C LEU A 8 -0.64 5.64 9.30
N GLU A 9 0.30 6.35 8.66
CA GLU A 9 0.01 7.56 7.89
C GLU A 9 -0.93 7.25 6.71
N ALA A 10 -0.74 6.12 6.01
CA ALA A 10 -1.65 5.69 4.95
C ALA A 10 -3.06 5.36 5.48
N GLN A 11 -3.18 4.76 6.67
CA GLN A 11 -4.47 4.55 7.34
C GLN A 11 -5.14 5.88 7.68
N ALA A 12 -4.43 6.79 8.34
CA ALA A 12 -4.96 8.12 8.69
C ALA A 12 -5.40 8.90 7.44
N ALA A 13 -4.59 8.88 6.37
CA ALA A 13 -4.89 9.60 5.13
C ALA A 13 -5.99 8.94 4.27
N SER A 14 -6.38 7.70 4.57
CA SER A 14 -7.48 6.99 3.90
C SER A 14 -8.77 6.94 4.73
N GLY A 15 -8.74 7.41 5.98
CA GLY A 15 -9.94 7.66 6.77
C GLY A 15 -9.70 7.56 8.27
N PHE A 16 -9.20 6.41 8.72
CA PHE A 16 -9.18 6.04 10.14
C PHE A 16 -7.99 5.13 10.44
N ILE A 17 -7.48 5.21 11.66
CA ILE A 17 -6.63 4.17 12.23
C ILE A 17 -7.53 2.98 12.58
N THR A 18 -7.14 1.78 12.16
CA THR A 18 -7.95 0.57 12.39
C THR A 18 -7.37 -0.25 13.53
N ASP A 19 -8.19 -0.55 14.54
CA ASP A 19 -7.89 -1.59 15.54
C ASP A 19 -8.32 -2.94 14.96
N PRO A 20 -7.38 -3.81 14.53
CA PRO A 20 -7.73 -5.08 13.90
C PRO A 20 -8.30 -6.11 14.88
N LEU A 21 -8.08 -5.95 16.20
CA LEU A 21 -8.59 -6.89 17.20
C LEU A 21 -10.04 -6.63 17.56
N LYS A 22 -10.44 -5.35 17.56
CA LYS A 22 -11.81 -4.92 17.83
C LYS A 22 -12.63 -4.66 16.56
N ASN A 23 -11.97 -4.64 15.40
CA ASN A 23 -12.54 -4.20 14.13
C ASN A 23 -13.16 -2.79 14.21
N GLU A 24 -12.48 -1.89 14.94
CA GLU A 24 -12.90 -0.51 15.17
C GLU A 24 -12.10 0.45 14.29
N LYS A 25 -12.77 1.52 13.84
CA LYS A 25 -12.17 2.61 13.08
C LYS A 25 -12.14 3.84 13.96
N LEU A 26 -10.94 4.34 14.23
CA LEU A 26 -10.67 5.41 15.16
C LEU A 26 -10.05 6.60 14.43
N SER A 27 -10.42 7.81 14.83
CA SER A 27 -9.59 8.99 14.56
C SER A 27 -8.20 8.85 15.19
N VAL A 28 -7.26 9.68 14.77
CA VAL A 28 -5.90 9.66 15.33
C VAL A 28 -5.91 9.92 16.84
N ASP A 29 -6.73 10.87 17.30
CA ASP A 29 -6.85 11.21 18.74
C ASP A 29 -7.43 10.05 19.54
N GLU A 30 -8.45 9.36 19.01
CA GLU A 30 -9.04 8.18 19.64
C GLU A 30 -8.05 7.01 19.68
N ALA A 31 -7.27 6.80 18.62
CA ALA A 31 -6.26 5.74 18.56
C ALA A 31 -5.13 5.95 19.58
N VAL A 32 -4.71 7.21 19.80
CA VAL A 32 -3.72 7.55 20.85
C VAL A 32 -4.35 7.35 22.24
N SER A 33 -5.58 7.82 22.44
CA SER A 33 -6.30 7.68 23.72
C SER A 33 -6.54 6.21 24.10
N ALA A 34 -6.79 5.35 23.11
CA ALA A 34 -6.96 3.92 23.27
C ALA A 34 -5.63 3.16 23.45
N GLY A 35 -4.48 3.83 23.32
CA GLY A 35 -3.15 3.21 23.37
C GLY A 35 -2.82 2.33 22.17
N LEU A 36 -3.60 2.42 21.08
CA LEU A 36 -3.33 1.71 19.83
C LEU A 36 -2.11 2.29 19.12
N VAL A 37 -1.87 3.59 19.29
CA VAL A 37 -0.72 4.31 18.75
C VAL A 37 -0.01 5.08 19.86
N GLY A 38 1.34 5.07 19.81
CA GLY A 38 2.17 5.85 20.74
C GLY A 38 2.06 7.36 20.50
N SER A 39 2.04 8.13 21.59
CA SER A 39 1.93 9.60 21.55
C SER A 39 3.08 10.28 20.80
N GLU A 40 4.24 9.60 20.67
CA GLU A 40 5.43 10.13 20.00
C GLU A 40 5.25 10.32 18.49
N ILE A 41 4.25 9.69 17.88
CA ILE A 41 3.93 9.87 16.45
C ILE A 41 2.59 10.60 16.21
N HIS A 42 1.94 11.08 17.28
CA HIS A 42 0.63 11.74 17.23
C HIS A 42 0.58 12.89 16.21
N GLU A 43 1.50 13.85 16.30
CA GLU A 43 1.57 15.00 15.39
C GLU A 43 1.77 14.60 13.92
N LYS A 44 2.53 13.53 13.66
CA LYS A 44 2.75 13.03 12.30
C LYS A 44 1.47 12.44 11.72
N LEU A 45 0.74 11.68 12.53
CA LEU A 45 -0.53 11.09 12.11
C LEU A 45 -1.63 12.15 11.96
N LEU A 46 -1.69 13.16 12.83
CA LEU A 46 -2.61 14.30 12.64
C LEU A 46 -2.31 15.05 11.34
N SER A 47 -1.04 15.17 10.95
CA SER A 47 -0.66 15.76 9.66
C SER A 47 -1.17 14.92 8.47
N ALA A 48 -1.15 13.59 8.59
CA ALA A 48 -1.67 12.68 7.57
C ALA A 48 -3.22 12.64 7.55
N GLU A 49 -3.88 12.69 8.70
CA GLU A 49 -5.35 12.69 8.83
C GLU A 49 -5.98 13.94 8.17
N ARG A 50 -5.25 15.05 8.09
CA ARG A 50 -5.67 16.25 7.32
C ARG A 50 -5.88 15.97 5.84
N ALA A 51 -5.32 14.89 5.28
CA ALA A 51 -5.65 14.44 3.93
C ALA A 51 -7.12 14.04 3.77
N VAL A 52 -7.81 13.75 4.87
CA VAL A 52 -9.24 13.41 4.94
C VAL A 52 -10.05 14.59 5.49
N THR A 53 -9.59 15.23 6.57
CA THR A 53 -10.35 16.28 7.27
C THR A 53 -10.17 17.68 6.67
N GLY A 54 -9.20 17.85 5.77
CA GLY A 54 -8.85 19.07 5.05
C GLY A 54 -7.68 19.82 5.69
N TYR A 55 -6.79 20.34 4.84
CA TYR A 55 -5.75 21.29 5.27
C TYR A 55 -6.35 22.69 5.34
N THR A 56 -5.94 23.49 6.32
CA THR A 56 -6.36 24.90 6.41
C THR A 56 -5.41 25.75 5.57
N ASP A 57 -5.94 26.47 4.58
CA ASP A 57 -5.17 27.43 3.79
C ASP A 57 -4.85 28.67 4.66
N PRO A 58 -3.57 28.97 4.93
CA PRO A 58 -3.20 30.08 5.82
C PRO A 58 -3.60 31.45 5.29
N TYR A 59 -3.86 31.60 3.98
CA TYR A 59 -4.23 32.87 3.37
C TYR A 59 -5.74 33.11 3.37
N THR A 60 -6.55 32.06 3.27
CA THR A 60 -8.00 32.17 3.12
C THR A 60 -8.79 31.63 4.30
N GLY A 61 -8.17 30.84 5.16
CA GLY A 61 -8.84 30.10 6.25
C GLY A 61 -9.70 28.93 5.75
N ASN A 62 -9.78 28.71 4.43
CA ASN A 62 -10.61 27.67 3.85
C ASN A 62 -9.96 26.29 3.98
N LYS A 63 -10.79 25.25 4.04
CA LYS A 63 -10.34 23.87 3.90
C LYS A 63 -9.99 23.56 2.45
N ILE A 64 -8.81 23.00 2.23
CA ILE A 64 -8.30 22.58 0.92
C ILE A 64 -7.91 21.09 0.95
N SER A 65 -7.91 20.45 -0.21
CA SER A 65 -7.55 19.04 -0.34
C SER A 65 -6.05 18.80 -0.16
N LEU A 66 -5.67 17.54 0.06
CA LEU A 66 -4.27 17.10 0.09
C LEU A 66 -3.49 17.58 -1.14
N PHE A 67 -4.08 17.43 -2.32
CA PHE A 67 -3.45 17.84 -3.57
C PHE A 67 -3.25 19.35 -3.67
N GLN A 68 -4.23 20.14 -3.23
CA GLN A 68 -4.13 21.59 -3.21
C GLN A 68 -3.10 22.07 -2.18
N ALA A 69 -3.05 21.43 -1.01
CA ALA A 69 -2.04 21.69 0.01
C ALA A 69 -0.63 21.41 -0.52
N MET A 70 -0.46 20.31 -1.28
CA MET A 70 0.80 19.98 -1.95
C MET A 70 1.19 21.01 -3.00
N LYS A 71 0.24 21.48 -3.83
CA LYS A 71 0.49 22.56 -4.81
C LYS A 71 0.84 23.92 -4.18
N LYS A 72 0.49 24.12 -2.91
CA LYS A 72 0.79 25.32 -2.12
C LYS A 72 1.98 25.13 -1.18
N ASP A 73 2.74 24.04 -1.32
CA ASP A 73 3.90 23.69 -0.49
C ASP A 73 3.60 23.63 1.01
N LEU A 74 2.34 23.38 1.40
CA LEU A 74 1.93 23.20 2.80
C LEU A 74 2.26 21.80 3.33
N ILE A 75 2.57 20.86 2.43
CA ILE A 75 3.05 19.52 2.71
C ILE A 75 4.18 19.19 1.75
N VAL A 76 5.18 18.45 2.25
CA VAL A 76 6.28 17.94 1.42
C VAL A 76 5.72 17.08 0.28
N LYS A 77 6.16 17.37 -0.95
CA LYS A 77 5.64 16.73 -2.18
C LYS A 77 5.66 15.19 -2.11
N ASP A 78 6.80 14.58 -1.77
CA ASP A 78 6.93 13.13 -1.72
C ASP A 78 6.00 12.49 -0.68
N HIS A 79 5.81 13.18 0.45
CA HIS A 79 4.84 12.74 1.46
C HIS A 79 3.42 12.83 0.91
N GLY A 80 3.06 13.94 0.26
CA GLY A 80 1.74 14.13 -0.36
C GLY A 80 1.43 13.10 -1.46
N ILE A 81 2.40 12.78 -2.33
CA ILE A 81 2.29 11.76 -3.38
C ILE A 81 1.93 10.41 -2.77
N ARG A 82 2.65 9.99 -1.71
CA ARG A 82 2.39 8.73 -1.02
C ARG A 82 0.99 8.66 -0.40
N LEU A 83 0.50 9.75 0.17
CA LEU A 83 -0.85 9.81 0.73
C LEU A 83 -1.93 9.78 -0.37
N LEU A 84 -1.71 10.45 -1.52
CA LEU A 84 -2.61 10.40 -2.67
C LEU A 84 -2.71 8.98 -3.24
N GLU A 85 -1.57 8.31 -3.35
CA GLU A 85 -1.49 6.92 -3.79
C GLU A 85 -2.33 6.00 -2.88
N ALA A 86 -2.19 6.13 -1.56
CA ALA A 86 -2.98 5.39 -0.58
C ALA A 86 -4.48 5.68 -0.72
N GLN A 87 -4.87 6.92 -1.00
CA GLN A 87 -6.28 7.27 -1.25
C GLN A 87 -6.81 6.59 -2.52
N ILE A 88 -6.10 6.69 -3.64
CA ILE A 88 -6.53 6.08 -4.92
C ILE A 88 -6.71 4.58 -4.77
N ALA A 89 -5.72 3.90 -4.19
CA ALA A 89 -5.74 2.47 -3.96
C ALA A 89 -6.83 2.00 -2.98
N THR A 90 -7.44 2.91 -2.20
CA THR A 90 -8.52 2.63 -1.25
C THR A 90 -9.88 3.21 -1.67
N GLY A 91 -10.06 3.51 -2.96
CA GLY A 91 -11.36 3.86 -3.54
C GLY A 91 -11.47 5.25 -4.15
N GLY A 92 -10.37 6.02 -4.22
CA GLY A 92 -10.31 7.30 -4.93
C GLY A 92 -9.90 8.47 -4.06
N ILE A 93 -9.82 9.66 -4.66
CA ILE A 93 -9.39 10.89 -3.99
C ILE A 93 -10.43 11.33 -2.96
N VAL A 94 -10.00 11.77 -1.79
CA VAL A 94 -10.92 12.24 -0.74
C VAL A 94 -11.33 13.70 -0.98
N ASP A 95 -12.63 13.97 -0.91
CA ASP A 95 -13.18 15.31 -0.78
C ASP A 95 -13.18 15.72 0.71
N PRO A 96 -12.38 16.71 1.13
CA PRO A 96 -12.28 17.10 2.54
C PRO A 96 -13.47 17.91 3.05
N VAL A 97 -14.33 18.43 2.17
CA VAL A 97 -15.49 19.25 2.51
C VAL A 97 -16.73 18.36 2.67
N HIS A 98 -16.89 17.38 1.78
CA HIS A 98 -18.05 16.49 1.76
C HIS A 98 -17.78 15.09 2.35
N SER A 99 -16.54 14.82 2.77
CA SER A 99 -16.11 13.60 3.48
C SER A 99 -16.46 12.30 2.74
N HIS A 100 -16.32 12.29 1.42
CA HIS A 100 -16.50 11.08 0.61
C HIS A 100 -15.43 10.96 -0.47
N ARG A 101 -15.31 9.76 -1.05
CA ARG A 101 -14.39 9.47 -2.15
C ARG A 101 -14.95 10.01 -3.47
N LEU A 102 -14.07 10.52 -4.31
CA LEU A 102 -14.37 11.00 -5.65
C LEU A 102 -13.74 10.07 -6.68
N PRO A 103 -14.48 9.72 -7.76
CA PRO A 103 -13.86 9.21 -8.97
C PRO A 103 -12.81 10.21 -9.49
N VAL A 104 -11.73 9.68 -10.07
CA VAL A 104 -10.60 10.47 -10.59
C VAL A 104 -11.06 11.62 -11.49
N GLU A 105 -12.04 11.37 -12.37
CA GLU A 105 -12.53 12.40 -13.31
C GLU A 105 -13.30 13.53 -12.65
N VAL A 106 -13.93 13.26 -11.51
CA VAL A 106 -14.60 14.29 -10.70
C VAL A 106 -13.56 15.08 -9.90
N ALA A 107 -12.53 14.39 -9.40
CA ALA A 107 -11.42 15.03 -8.70
C ALA A 107 -10.66 16.02 -9.59
N TYR A 108 -10.49 15.72 -10.88
CA TYR A 108 -9.93 16.66 -11.87
C TYR A 108 -10.75 17.94 -11.97
N LYS A 109 -12.07 17.83 -12.11
CA LYS A 109 -12.96 19.00 -12.24
C LYS A 109 -12.98 19.88 -11.00
N ARG A 110 -12.80 19.29 -9.81
CA ARG A 110 -12.74 20.02 -8.53
C ARG A 110 -11.34 20.56 -8.21
N GLY A 111 -10.33 20.24 -9.03
CA GLY A 111 -8.94 20.60 -8.78
C GLY A 111 -8.35 19.90 -7.55
N TYR A 112 -8.91 18.74 -7.15
CA TYR A 112 -8.39 17.90 -6.08
C TYR A 112 -7.40 16.84 -6.57
N PHE A 113 -7.23 16.74 -7.88
CA PHE A 113 -6.27 15.88 -8.55
C PHE A 113 -6.05 16.41 -9.98
N ASP A 114 -5.03 15.95 -10.69
CA ASP A 114 -4.86 16.26 -12.11
C ASP A 114 -4.21 15.12 -12.90
N GLN A 115 -4.24 15.26 -14.23
CA GLN A 115 -3.75 14.25 -15.16
C GLN A 115 -2.24 14.05 -15.06
N GLU A 116 -1.49 15.10 -14.73
CA GLU A 116 -0.04 15.01 -14.53
C GLU A 116 0.28 14.13 -13.33
N MET A 117 -0.38 14.38 -12.19
CA MET A 117 -0.22 13.55 -11.00
C MET A 117 -0.70 12.11 -11.22
N ASN A 118 -1.79 11.92 -11.98
CA ASN A 118 -2.24 10.58 -12.34
C ASN A 118 -1.20 9.82 -13.17
N ARG A 119 -0.52 10.52 -14.10
CA ARG A 119 0.57 9.93 -14.87
C ARG A 119 1.76 9.56 -13.99
N ILE A 120 2.12 10.42 -13.04
CA ILE A 120 3.18 10.14 -12.05
C ILE A 120 2.83 8.87 -11.26
N LEU A 121 1.63 8.82 -10.67
CA LEU A 121 1.20 7.66 -9.85
C LEU A 121 0.97 6.38 -10.65
N SER A 122 0.77 6.48 -11.97
CA SER A 122 0.63 5.32 -12.86
C SER A 122 1.98 4.76 -13.32
N ASP A 123 3.07 5.53 -13.18
CA ASP A 123 4.41 5.09 -13.56
C ASP A 123 5.07 4.39 -12.36
N PRO A 124 5.36 3.07 -12.44
CA PRO A 124 5.99 2.32 -11.36
C PRO A 124 7.52 2.59 -11.27
N SER A 125 7.95 3.83 -11.50
CA SER A 125 9.30 4.30 -11.24
C SER A 125 9.58 4.39 -9.74
N ASP A 126 10.83 4.63 -9.35
CA ASP A 126 11.21 4.66 -7.93
C ASP A 126 10.51 5.78 -7.13
N ASP A 127 10.07 6.85 -7.79
CA ASP A 127 9.46 8.02 -7.15
C ASP A 127 8.07 7.71 -6.53
N THR A 128 7.41 6.61 -6.92
CA THR A 128 6.09 6.21 -6.41
C THR A 128 6.13 5.05 -5.42
N LYS A 129 7.28 4.39 -5.23
CA LYS A 129 7.43 3.22 -4.37
C LYS A 129 7.70 3.61 -2.91
N GLY A 130 6.75 4.34 -2.32
CA GLY A 130 6.88 4.91 -0.98
C GLY A 130 6.69 3.93 0.19
N PHE A 131 6.34 2.67 -0.08
CA PHE A 131 6.05 1.64 0.92
C PHE A 131 7.07 0.51 0.88
N PHE A 132 7.37 -0.07 2.04
CA PHE A 132 8.37 -1.14 2.16
C PHE A 132 7.71 -2.44 2.61
N ASP A 133 7.89 -3.52 1.85
CA ASP A 133 7.48 -4.87 2.28
C ASP A 133 8.54 -5.47 3.23
N PRO A 134 8.23 -5.70 4.52
CA PRO A 134 9.16 -6.30 5.48
C PRO A 134 9.53 -7.76 5.18
N ASN A 135 8.79 -8.46 4.31
CA ASN A 135 9.09 -9.84 3.95
C ASN A 135 10.14 -9.92 2.85
N THR A 136 9.89 -9.20 1.75
CA THR A 136 10.78 -9.24 0.59
C THR A 136 11.84 -8.15 0.62
N HIS A 137 11.71 -7.15 1.48
CA HIS A 137 12.57 -5.96 1.50
C HIS A 137 12.50 -5.15 0.19
N GLU A 138 11.34 -5.14 -0.46
CA GLU A 138 11.10 -4.37 -1.68
C GLU A 138 10.40 -3.06 -1.35
N ASN A 139 10.79 -2.00 -2.06
CA ASN A 139 9.98 -0.79 -2.15
C ASN A 139 8.86 -1.03 -3.17
N LEU A 140 7.63 -0.71 -2.79
CA LEU A 140 6.40 -0.99 -3.53
C LEU A 140 5.49 0.23 -3.52
N THR A 141 4.60 0.26 -4.50
CA THR A 141 3.39 1.10 -4.44
C THR A 141 2.45 0.59 -3.35
N TYR A 142 1.57 1.45 -2.83
CA TYR A 142 0.56 1.01 -1.86
C TYR A 142 -0.36 -0.07 -2.45
N LEU A 143 -0.72 0.06 -3.73
CA LEU A 143 -1.53 -0.93 -4.44
C LEU A 143 -0.81 -2.29 -4.54
N GLN A 144 0.48 -2.28 -4.87
CA GLN A 144 1.29 -3.51 -4.87
C GLN A 144 1.35 -4.11 -3.46
N LEU A 145 1.54 -3.32 -2.41
CA LEU A 145 1.56 -3.84 -1.05
C LEU A 145 0.20 -4.44 -0.64
N LEU A 146 -0.91 -3.76 -0.97
CA LEU A 146 -2.27 -4.28 -0.75
C LEU A 146 -2.50 -5.61 -1.47
N SER A 147 -1.94 -5.81 -2.67
CA SER A 147 -2.07 -7.08 -3.40
C SER A 147 -1.44 -8.28 -2.66
N ARG A 148 -0.48 -8.01 -1.76
CA ARG A 148 0.18 -9.01 -0.91
C ARG A 148 -0.59 -9.29 0.38
N CYS A 149 -1.50 -8.39 0.78
CA CYS A 149 -2.34 -8.60 1.96
C CYS A 149 -3.44 -9.63 1.70
N VAL A 150 -3.71 -10.44 2.72
CA VAL A 150 -4.77 -11.46 2.73
C VAL A 150 -5.93 -10.95 3.58
N PRO A 151 -7.19 -11.04 3.11
CA PRO A 151 -8.33 -10.68 3.94
C PRO A 151 -8.46 -11.62 5.13
N ASP A 152 -8.62 -11.04 6.31
CA ASP A 152 -9.00 -11.76 7.52
C ASP A 152 -10.42 -12.34 7.34
N PRO A 153 -10.64 -13.64 7.62
CA PRO A 153 -11.92 -14.31 7.33
C PRO A 153 -13.09 -13.78 8.16
N ASP A 154 -12.83 -13.25 9.36
CA ASP A 154 -13.87 -12.80 10.29
C ASP A 154 -14.23 -11.32 10.07
N THR A 155 -13.22 -10.48 9.86
CA THR A 155 -13.38 -9.02 9.76
C THR A 155 -13.35 -8.49 8.33
N GLY A 156 -12.78 -9.25 7.38
CA GLY A 156 -12.52 -8.81 6.02
C GLY A 156 -11.37 -7.81 5.89
N LEU A 157 -10.67 -7.47 6.98
CA LEU A 157 -9.55 -6.55 6.98
C LEU A 157 -8.37 -7.13 6.19
N LEU A 158 -7.69 -6.28 5.41
CA LEU A 158 -6.51 -6.71 4.66
C LEU A 158 -5.30 -6.77 5.60
N MET A 159 -4.81 -7.98 5.85
CA MET A 159 -3.70 -8.25 6.76
C MET A 159 -2.42 -8.55 5.97
N LEU A 160 -1.37 -7.78 6.22
CA LEU A 160 -0.03 -8.08 5.73
C LEU A 160 0.61 -9.15 6.63
N GLN A 161 0.71 -10.38 6.13
CA GLN A 161 1.29 -11.49 6.88
C GLN A 161 2.82 -11.35 6.96
N LEU A 162 3.36 -11.31 8.18
CA LEU A 162 4.81 -11.25 8.40
C LEU A 162 5.40 -12.67 8.45
N MET A 163 6.44 -12.88 7.65
CA MET A 163 7.10 -14.17 7.49
C MET A 163 8.09 -14.40 8.64
N HIS A 164 8.14 -15.62 9.18
CA HIS A 164 9.12 -15.96 10.20
C HIS A 164 10.55 -15.86 9.64
N LYS A 165 11.50 -15.32 10.42
CA LYS A 165 12.90 -15.14 9.97
C LYS A 165 13.61 -16.42 9.51
N GLY A 166 13.15 -17.58 9.99
CA GLY A 166 13.63 -18.90 9.54
C GLY A 166 13.02 -19.41 8.23
N SER A 167 12.12 -18.65 7.60
CA SER A 167 11.49 -18.98 6.33
C SER A 167 12.51 -19.21 5.22
N VAL A 168 12.17 -20.07 4.26
CA VAL A 168 12.99 -20.35 3.06
C VAL A 168 13.28 -19.06 2.29
N LEU A 169 12.37 -18.08 2.33
CA LEU A 169 12.54 -16.77 1.69
C LEU A 169 13.85 -16.08 2.08
N PHE A 170 14.17 -16.05 3.37
CA PHE A 170 15.39 -15.41 3.88
C PHE A 170 16.66 -16.20 3.58
N GLN A 171 16.53 -17.39 3.01
CA GLN A 171 17.64 -18.27 2.65
C GLN A 171 17.84 -18.38 1.15
N LEU A 172 17.07 -17.65 0.34
CA LEU A 172 17.27 -17.59 -1.11
C LEU A 172 18.48 -16.72 -1.41
N ASP A 173 19.34 -17.20 -2.32
CA ASP A 173 20.42 -16.36 -2.84
C ASP A 173 19.89 -15.32 -3.84
N GLU A 174 20.69 -14.29 -4.10
CA GLU A 174 20.31 -13.21 -5.02
C GLU A 174 19.99 -13.73 -6.43
N LYS A 175 20.72 -14.74 -6.91
CA LYS A 175 20.52 -15.30 -8.26
C LYS A 175 19.14 -15.95 -8.39
N THR A 176 18.75 -16.74 -7.40
CA THR A 176 17.45 -17.43 -7.33
C THR A 176 16.34 -16.40 -7.29
N ARG A 177 16.53 -15.35 -6.49
CA ARG A 177 15.57 -14.25 -6.38
C ARG A 177 15.41 -13.49 -7.69
N LEU A 178 16.51 -13.09 -8.33
CA LEU A 178 16.49 -12.40 -9.62
C LEU A 178 15.85 -13.25 -10.71
N SER A 179 16.05 -14.57 -10.68
CA SER A 179 15.40 -15.49 -11.62
C SER A 179 13.88 -15.47 -11.47
N LEU A 180 13.36 -15.47 -10.23
CA LEU A 180 11.92 -15.38 -9.97
C LEU A 180 11.34 -14.00 -10.32
N GLN A 181 12.09 -12.93 -10.08
CA GLN A 181 11.70 -11.55 -10.37
C GLN A 181 11.75 -11.21 -11.88
N SER A 182 12.53 -11.94 -12.68
CA SER A 182 12.64 -11.70 -14.13
C SER A 182 11.77 -12.64 -14.97
N ALA A 183 11.24 -13.71 -14.37
CA ALA A 183 10.40 -14.65 -15.09
C ALA A 183 8.96 -14.14 -15.23
N PRO A 184 8.47 -13.92 -16.46
CA PRO A 184 7.10 -13.48 -16.69
C PRO A 184 6.12 -14.60 -16.38
N ALA A 185 4.95 -14.22 -15.85
CA ALA A 185 3.82 -15.09 -15.61
C ALA A 185 2.53 -14.42 -16.12
N THR A 186 1.56 -15.23 -16.53
CA THR A 186 0.28 -14.73 -17.06
C THR A 186 -0.85 -15.35 -16.27
N VAL A 187 -1.74 -14.51 -15.74
CA VAL A 187 -2.94 -14.97 -15.04
C VAL A 187 -4.15 -14.66 -15.92
N SER A 188 -5.03 -15.65 -16.09
CA SER A 188 -6.23 -15.54 -16.93
C SER A 188 -7.42 -14.90 -16.22
N VAL A 189 -7.40 -14.81 -14.88
CA VAL A 189 -8.50 -14.34 -14.04
C VAL A 189 -8.01 -13.54 -12.82
N GLY A 190 -8.86 -12.69 -12.25
CA GLY A 190 -8.58 -12.00 -10.99
C GLY A 190 -7.76 -10.72 -11.13
N LEU A 191 -7.07 -10.35 -10.05
CA LEU A 191 -6.39 -9.06 -9.85
C LEU A 191 -5.33 -8.78 -10.92
N PHE A 192 -4.62 -9.82 -11.37
CA PHE A 192 -3.53 -9.71 -12.35
C PHE A 192 -3.97 -10.01 -13.78
N GLN A 193 -5.28 -10.17 -14.03
CA GLN A 193 -5.77 -10.47 -15.37
C GLN A 193 -5.39 -9.36 -16.36
N GLY A 194 -4.71 -9.74 -17.44
CA GLY A 194 -4.26 -8.82 -18.47
C GLY A 194 -3.08 -7.92 -18.06
N GLN A 195 -2.45 -8.18 -16.92
CA GLN A 195 -1.26 -7.47 -16.46
C GLN A 195 0.00 -8.28 -16.76
N ASN A 196 1.10 -7.58 -17.03
CA ASN A 196 2.43 -8.19 -17.11
C ASN A 196 2.98 -8.32 -15.70
N VAL A 197 2.95 -9.54 -15.17
CA VAL A 197 3.44 -9.85 -13.83
C VAL A 197 4.55 -10.90 -13.88
N THR A 198 5.26 -11.04 -12.78
CA THR A 198 6.36 -11.98 -12.60
C THR A 198 5.95 -13.15 -11.71
N VAL A 199 6.69 -14.26 -11.80
CA VAL A 199 6.54 -15.40 -10.87
C VAL A 199 6.68 -14.92 -9.41
N TRP A 200 7.59 -13.98 -9.16
CA TRP A 200 7.77 -13.37 -7.84
C TRP A 200 6.52 -12.64 -7.33
N GLU A 201 5.91 -11.78 -8.16
CA GLU A 201 4.69 -11.06 -7.78
C GLU A 201 3.52 -12.01 -7.50
N LEU A 202 3.39 -13.09 -8.27
CA LEU A 202 2.37 -14.12 -8.02
C LEU A 202 2.62 -14.89 -6.73
N LEU A 203 3.86 -15.31 -6.48
CA LEU A 203 4.25 -16.00 -5.25
C LEU A 203 3.90 -15.17 -4.00
N PHE A 204 4.11 -13.86 -4.04
CA PHE A 204 3.84 -12.96 -2.91
C PHE A 204 2.45 -12.33 -2.94
N SER A 205 1.62 -12.67 -3.92
CA SER A 205 0.24 -12.25 -3.93
C SER A 205 -0.61 -13.00 -2.90
N ARG A 206 -1.80 -12.46 -2.65
CA ARG A 206 -2.83 -13.13 -1.84
C ARG A 206 -3.34 -14.46 -2.40
N TYR A 207 -3.00 -14.81 -3.66
CA TYR A 207 -3.42 -16.08 -4.27
C TYR A 207 -2.61 -17.27 -3.78
N VAL A 208 -1.43 -17.05 -3.23
CA VAL A 208 -0.54 -18.11 -2.77
C VAL A 208 -0.45 -18.06 -1.24
N PRO A 209 -1.10 -18.98 -0.51
CA PRO A 209 -0.96 -19.08 0.94
C PRO A 209 0.48 -19.32 1.35
N ASP A 210 0.87 -18.86 2.55
CA ASP A 210 2.25 -18.95 3.02
C ASP A 210 2.81 -20.39 2.97
N GLN A 211 2.06 -21.38 3.45
CA GLN A 211 2.50 -22.78 3.41
C GLN A 211 2.84 -23.25 1.98
N LYS A 212 2.01 -22.88 1.00
CA LYS A 212 2.24 -23.24 -0.41
C LYS A 212 3.44 -22.49 -0.96
N ARG A 213 3.58 -21.21 -0.63
CA ARG A 213 4.74 -20.39 -1.00
C ARG A 213 6.04 -20.99 -0.47
N GLN A 214 6.08 -21.39 0.80
CA GLN A 214 7.26 -22.05 1.40
C GLN A 214 7.62 -23.34 0.68
N GLU A 215 6.62 -24.16 0.36
CA GLU A 215 6.81 -25.42 -0.36
C GLU A 215 7.43 -25.17 -1.74
N LEU A 216 6.84 -24.27 -2.53
CA LEU A 216 7.31 -23.94 -3.88
C LEU A 216 8.73 -23.38 -3.86
N LEU A 217 9.02 -22.44 -2.95
CA LEU A 217 10.36 -21.86 -2.80
C LEU A 217 11.39 -22.91 -2.37
N LYS A 218 11.00 -23.87 -1.51
CA LYS A 218 11.89 -24.95 -1.06
C LYS A 218 12.23 -25.90 -2.21
N GLN A 219 11.23 -26.30 -2.99
CA GLN A 219 11.42 -27.18 -4.15
C GLN A 219 12.26 -26.50 -5.24
N TYR A 220 12.00 -25.22 -5.51
CA TYR A 220 12.79 -24.44 -6.47
C TYR A 220 14.25 -24.30 -6.03
N LYS A 221 14.48 -23.94 -4.76
CA LYS A 221 15.82 -23.87 -4.18
C LYS A 221 16.56 -25.22 -4.23
N ALA A 222 15.85 -26.34 -4.06
CA ALA A 222 16.41 -27.68 -4.15
C ALA A 222 16.64 -28.15 -5.60
N GLY A 223 16.21 -27.39 -6.61
CA GLY A 223 16.29 -27.75 -8.02
C GLY A 223 15.30 -28.84 -8.45
N THR A 224 14.34 -29.21 -7.59
CA THR A 224 13.33 -30.24 -7.86
C THR A 224 12.09 -29.68 -8.57
N LEU A 225 11.98 -28.36 -8.66
CA LEU A 225 10.92 -27.64 -9.37
C LEU A 225 11.58 -26.59 -10.26
N THR A 226 11.21 -26.56 -11.53
CA THR A 226 11.66 -25.56 -12.49
C THR A 226 10.78 -24.32 -12.46
N ILE A 227 11.27 -23.20 -13.03
CA ILE A 227 10.49 -21.97 -13.11
C ILE A 227 9.27 -22.08 -14.02
N GLN A 228 9.36 -22.90 -15.08
CA GLN A 228 8.25 -23.16 -16.00
C GLN A 228 7.15 -23.97 -15.31
N GLU A 229 7.52 -25.00 -14.55
CA GLU A 229 6.56 -25.76 -13.73
C GLU A 229 5.93 -24.86 -12.66
N MET A 230 6.71 -24.02 -11.98
CA MET A 230 6.19 -23.07 -11.01
C MET A 230 5.18 -22.10 -11.64
N THR A 231 5.47 -21.59 -12.84
CA THR A 231 4.56 -20.71 -13.60
C THR A 231 3.27 -21.43 -13.99
N THR A 232 3.31 -22.75 -14.18
CA THR A 232 2.12 -23.56 -14.50
C THR A 232 1.27 -23.85 -13.25
N ILE A 233 1.89 -23.88 -12.07
CA ILE A 233 1.21 -24.10 -10.79
C ILE A 233 0.50 -22.83 -10.30
N LEU A 234 1.08 -21.66 -10.57
CA LEU A 234 0.58 -20.34 -10.17
C LEU A 234 -0.48 -19.80 -11.13
#